data_AF-A0A378WKA2-F1
#
_entry.id   AF-A0A378WKA2-F1
#
_cell.length_a   1.000
_cell.length_b   1.000
_cell.length_c   1.000
_cell.angle_alpha   90.00
_cell.angle_beta   90.00
_cell.angle_gamma   90.00
#
_symmetry.space_group_name_H-M   'P 1'
#
loop_
_entity.id
_entity.type
_entity.pdbx_description
1 polymer ?
#
loop_
_entity_poly.entity_id
_entity_poly.type
_entity_poly.pdbx_seq_one_letter_code
_entity_poly.pdbx_strand_id
1 'polypeptide(L)'
;MAETRANADEPFGPVRPSDAVDGWELAGDGTRWWLVKAFGDARGLVKPTTRTTCAWRIETADGRMLREVSARSVAEAKVAAEEWIRKTIG
;
A
#
# COMPACT_ATOMS: atom_id res chain seq x y z
N MET A 1 28.36 16.63 -7.50
CA MET A 1 27.12 16.28 -6.77
C MET A 1 25.98 16.70 -7.66
N ALA A 2 25.24 15.74 -8.23
CA ALA A 2 24.12 16.05 -9.10
C ALA A 2 22.87 16.11 -8.22
N GLU A 3 22.44 17.33 -7.89
CA GLU A 3 21.14 17.57 -7.27
C GLU A 3 20.07 17.33 -8.33
N THR A 4 19.55 16.10 -8.36
CA THR A 4 18.35 15.75 -9.11
C THR A 4 17.24 16.66 -8.60
N ARG A 5 16.81 17.60 -9.44
CA ARG A 5 15.54 18.31 -9.26
C ARG A 5 14.47 17.23 -9.19
N ALA A 6 14.03 16.90 -7.99
CA ALA A 6 12.85 16.06 -7.79
C ALA A 6 11.71 16.78 -8.52
N ASN A 7 11.25 16.19 -9.62
CA ASN A 7 10.14 16.72 -10.38
C ASN A 7 8.98 16.89 -9.40
N ALA A 8 8.48 18.12 -9.26
CA ALA A 8 7.30 18.41 -8.44
C ALA A 8 6.04 17.67 -8.95
N ASP A 9 6.14 17.01 -10.10
CA ASP A 9 5.11 16.21 -10.77
C ASP A 9 5.13 14.73 -10.35
N GLU A 10 6.17 14.23 -9.68
CA GLU A 10 6.23 12.81 -9.33
C GLU A 10 5.37 12.48 -8.08
N PRO A 11 4.45 11.50 -8.20
CA PRO A 11 3.54 11.10 -7.12
C PRO A 11 4.32 10.61 -5.90
N PHE A 12 3.79 10.88 -4.70
CA PHE A 12 4.50 10.58 -3.46
C PHE A 12 4.64 9.08 -3.21
N GLY A 13 5.90 8.62 -3.10
CA GLY A 13 6.22 7.26 -2.68
C GLY A 13 6.29 6.26 -3.83
N PRO A 14 6.38 4.95 -3.53
CA PRO A 14 6.61 3.93 -4.54
C PRO A 14 5.34 3.38 -5.22
N VAL A 15 4.13 3.70 -4.72
CA VAL A 15 2.87 3.18 -5.29
C VAL A 15 2.57 3.82 -6.64
N ARG A 16 2.19 3.02 -7.64
CA ARG A 16 1.80 3.45 -8.99
C ARG A 16 0.47 2.83 -9.43
N PRO A 17 -0.24 3.38 -10.44
CA PRO A 17 -1.48 2.82 -10.96
C PRO A 17 -1.31 1.40 -11.50
N SER A 18 -0.13 1.08 -12.04
CA SER A 18 0.23 -0.26 -12.51
C SER A 18 0.28 -1.32 -11.41
N ASP A 19 0.33 -0.93 -10.13
CA ASP A 19 0.31 -1.89 -9.02
C ASP A 19 -1.10 -2.40 -8.67
N ALA A 20 -2.15 -1.77 -9.21
CA ALA A 20 -3.56 -2.14 -9.04
C ALA A 20 -3.91 -3.37 -9.89
N VAL A 21 -3.37 -4.51 -9.46
CA VAL A 21 -3.52 -5.83 -10.07
C VAL A 21 -3.80 -6.86 -8.96
N ASP A 22 -4.19 -8.09 -9.32
CA ASP A 22 -4.46 -9.18 -8.37
C ASP A 22 -5.56 -8.85 -7.34
N GLY A 23 -6.56 -8.08 -7.77
CA GLY A 23 -7.67 -7.62 -6.93
C GLY A 23 -7.31 -6.45 -6.01
N TRP A 24 -6.12 -5.88 -6.14
CA TRP A 24 -5.80 -4.59 -5.54
C TRP A 24 -6.32 -3.46 -6.42
N GLU A 25 -6.97 -2.49 -5.79
CA GLU A 25 -7.54 -1.33 -6.43
C GLU A 25 -6.72 -0.09 -6.06
N LEU A 26 -6.55 0.82 -7.03
CA LEU A 26 -5.91 2.10 -6.80
C LEU A 26 -6.88 3.05 -6.11
N ALA A 27 -6.41 3.75 -5.09
CA ALA A 27 -7.10 4.86 -4.45
C ALA A 27 -6.17 6.08 -4.28
N GLY A 28 -6.78 7.25 -4.12
CA GLY A 28 -6.09 8.54 -3.99
C GLY A 28 -6.27 9.47 -5.20
N ASP A 29 -5.58 10.61 -5.17
CA ASP A 29 -5.87 11.79 -6.00
C ASP A 29 -4.70 12.25 -6.91
N GLY A 30 -3.82 11.33 -7.30
CA GLY A 30 -2.70 11.64 -8.21
C GLY A 30 -1.47 12.21 -7.51
N THR A 31 -1.65 12.95 -6.41
CA THR A 31 -0.53 13.42 -5.59
C THR A 31 -0.02 12.34 -4.62
N ARG A 32 -0.94 11.50 -4.16
CA ARG A 32 -0.66 10.38 -3.26
C ARG A 32 -1.57 9.20 -3.58
N TRP A 33 -0.98 8.12 -4.05
CA TRP A 33 -1.70 6.88 -4.30
C TRP A 33 -1.49 5.88 -3.17
N TRP A 34 -2.49 5.03 -2.96
CA TRP A 34 -2.39 3.83 -2.15
C TRP A 34 -3.22 2.72 -2.80
N LEU A 35 -2.96 1.49 -2.40
CA LEU A 35 -3.74 0.34 -2.84
C LEU A 35 -4.70 -0.10 -1.75
N VAL A 36 -5.84 -0.63 -2.15
CA VAL A 36 -6.82 -1.26 -1.25
C VAL A 36 -7.22 -2.62 -1.83
N LYS A 37 -7.45 -3.61 -0.98
CA LYS A 37 -8.03 -4.91 -1.37
C LYS A 37 -8.95 -5.41 -0.27
N ALA A 38 -10.12 -5.90 -0.64
CA ALA A 38 -11.06 -6.52 0.28
C ALA A 38 -10.67 -7.97 0.57
N PHE A 39 -10.85 -8.40 1.82
CA PHE A 39 -10.58 -9.74 2.33
C PHE A 39 -11.70 -10.16 3.30
N GLY A 40 -12.89 -10.45 2.76
CA GLY A 40 -14.06 -10.70 3.60
C GLY A 40 -14.39 -9.49 4.48
N ASP A 41 -14.46 -9.68 5.80
CA ASP A 41 -14.70 -8.64 6.80
C ASP A 41 -13.47 -7.76 7.13
N ALA A 42 -12.37 -7.93 6.40
CA ALA A 42 -11.18 -7.10 6.52
C ALA A 42 -10.82 -6.44 5.19
N ARG A 43 -10.00 -5.39 5.25
CA ARG A 43 -9.37 -4.79 4.08
C ARG A 43 -7.88 -4.59 4.30
N GLY A 44 -7.10 -4.85 3.26
CA GLY A 44 -5.69 -4.53 3.21
C GLY A 44 -5.48 -3.20 2.51
N LEU A 45 -4.51 -2.43 2.98
CA LEU A 45 -4.07 -1.18 2.37
C LEU A 45 -2.55 -1.23 2.18
N VAL A 46 -2.05 -0.70 1.07
CA VAL A 46 -0.62 -0.43 0.88
C VAL A 46 -0.43 1.07 0.66
N LYS A 47 0.18 1.76 1.63
CA LYS A 47 0.32 3.21 1.65
C LYS A 47 1.78 3.65 1.61
N PRO A 48 2.13 4.70 0.85
CA PRO A 48 3.47 5.27 0.87
C PRO A 48 3.74 5.95 2.21
N THR A 49 4.86 5.57 2.85
CA THR A 49 5.34 6.14 4.12
C THR A 49 6.48 7.14 3.89
N THR A 50 7.29 6.92 2.85
CA THR A 50 8.30 7.87 2.36
C THR A 50 8.31 7.89 0.84
N ARG A 51 9.21 8.65 0.22
CA ARG A 51 9.42 8.64 -1.24
C ARG A 51 9.85 7.28 -1.79
N THR A 52 10.43 6.41 -0.97
CA THR A 52 10.99 5.12 -1.41
C THR A 52 10.48 3.92 -0.62
N THR A 53 9.65 4.13 0.40
CA THR A 53 9.10 3.05 1.23
C THR A 53 7.59 3.15 1.34
N CYS A 54 6.97 2.02 1.64
CA CYS A 54 5.54 1.92 1.91
C CYS A 54 5.31 1.14 3.21
N ALA A 55 4.05 1.00 3.59
CA ALA A 55 3.61 0.08 4.62
C ALA A 55 2.36 -0.63 4.15
N TRP A 56 2.20 -1.89 4.55
CA TRP A 56 0.90 -2.53 4.49
C TRP A 56 0.18 -2.38 5.82
N ARG A 57 -1.14 -2.23 5.74
CA ARG A 57 -2.03 -2.14 6.89
C ARG A 57 -3.23 -3.05 6.66
N ILE A 58 -3.65 -3.77 7.69
CA ILE A 58 -4.92 -4.47 7.71
C ILE A 58 -5.87 -3.77 8.68
N GLU A 59 -7.08 -3.51 8.20
CA GLU A 59 -8.18 -2.91 8.96
C GLU A 59 -9.38 -3.85 8.90
N THR A 60 -10.19 -3.89 9.96
CA THR A 60 -11.53 -4.48 9.93
C THR A 60 -12.46 -3.68 9.02
N ALA A 61 -13.63 -4.22 8.67
CA ALA A 61 -14.66 -3.53 7.90
C ALA A 61 -15.10 -2.19 8.54
N ASP A 62 -15.09 -2.11 9.87
CA ASP A 62 -15.37 -0.89 10.65
C ASP A 62 -14.20 0.11 10.66
N GLY A 63 -13.08 -0.21 10.02
CA GLY A 63 -11.90 0.65 9.91
C GLY A 63 -10.94 0.56 11.10
N ARG A 64 -11.22 -0.27 12.11
CA ARG A 64 -10.27 -0.53 13.19
C ARG A 64 -9.01 -1.20 12.65
N MET A 65 -7.85 -0.61 12.91
CA MET A 65 -6.55 -1.17 12.53
C MET A 65 -6.22 -2.43 13.33
N LEU A 66 -5.88 -3.50 12.62
CA LEU A 66 -5.40 -4.76 13.20
C LEU A 66 -3.87 -4.83 13.19
N ARG A 67 -3.25 -4.40 12.09
CA ARG A 67 -1.81 -4.46 11.91
C ARG A 67 -1.33 -3.41 10.91
N GLU A 68 -0.12 -2.89 11.12
CA GLU A 68 0.63 -2.10 10.14
C GLU A 68 2.11 -2.46 10.21
N VAL A 69 2.76 -2.61 9.06
CA VAL A 69 4.21 -2.89 8.98
C VAL A 69 4.81 -2.21 7.75
N SER A 70 5.97 -1.58 7.94
CA SER A 70 6.76 -0.97 6.86
C SER A 70 7.35 -2.02 5.92
N ALA A 71 7.42 -1.69 4.64
CA ALA A 71 7.98 -2.49 3.56
C ALA A 71 8.84 -1.63 2.62
N ARG A 72 9.80 -2.26 1.95
CA ARG A 72 10.68 -1.60 0.98
C ARG A 72 10.06 -1.51 -0.41
N SER A 73 9.14 -2.40 -0.73
CA SER A 73 8.52 -2.49 -2.07
C SER A 73 7.02 -2.71 -1.98
N VAL A 74 6.28 -2.21 -2.98
CA VAL A 74 4.82 -2.41 -3.07
C VAL A 74 4.47 -3.89 -3.23
N ALA A 75 5.22 -4.63 -4.05
CA ALA A 75 5.04 -6.07 -4.23
C ALA A 75 5.20 -6.85 -2.91
N GLU A 76 6.26 -6.56 -2.15
CA GLU A 76 6.47 -7.17 -0.83
C GLU A 76 5.35 -6.83 0.15
N ALA A 77 4.87 -5.59 0.15
CA ALA A 77 3.77 -5.15 1.00
C ALA A 77 2.47 -5.90 0.68
N LYS A 78 2.12 -6.06 -0.61
CA LYS A 78 0.95 -6.83 -1.05
C LYS A 78 1.02 -8.29 -0.57
N VAL A 79 2.14 -8.96 -0.85
CA VAL A 79 2.34 -10.37 -0.43
C VAL A 79 2.28 -10.51 1.08
N ALA A 80 2.95 -9.64 1.83
CA ALA A 80 2.96 -9.69 3.29
C ALA A 80 1.57 -9.48 3.91
N ALA A 81 0.77 -8.56 3.35
CA ALA A 81 -0.60 -8.34 3.77
C ALA A 81 -1.47 -9.59 3.55
N GLU A 82 -1.38 -10.19 2.37
CA GLU A 82 -2.14 -11.38 1.99
C GLU A 82 -1.73 -12.62 2.79
N GLU A 83 -0.43 -12.80 3.04
CA GLU A 83 0.09 -13.85 3.92
C GLU A 83 -0.39 -13.68 5.36
N TRP A 84 -0.40 -12.44 5.88
CA TRP A 84 -0.86 -12.19 7.24
C TRP A 84 -2.34 -12.52 7.40
N ILE A 85 -3.18 -12.10 6.44
CA ILE A 85 -4.62 -12.39 6.46
C ILE A 85 -4.86 -13.90 6.39
N ARG A 86 -4.20 -14.61 5.47
CA ARG A 86 -4.31 -16.07 5.34
C ARG A 86 -3.92 -16.83 6.61
N LYS A 87 -3.03 -16.27 7.43
CA LYS A 87 -2.59 -16.88 8.70
C LYS A 87 -3.43 -16.48 9.92
N THR A 88 -4.18 -15.39 9.83
CA THR A 88 -4.80 -14.76 11.01
C THR A 88 -6.33 -14.73 10.96
N ILE A 89 -6.90 -14.63 9.77
CA ILE A 89 -8.35 -14.46 9.54
C ILE A 89 -8.90 -15.56 8.62
N GLY A 90 -8.07 -16.09 7.73
CA GLY A 90 -8.42 -17.18 6.81
C GLY A 90 -8.57 -18.55 7.47
#